data_AF-A0A1Y1M700-F1
#
_entry.id   AF-A0A1Y1M700-F1
#
_cell.length_a   1.000
_cell.length_b   1.000
_cell.length_c   1.000
_cell.angle_alpha   90.00
_cell.angle_beta   90.00
_cell.angle_gamma   90.00
#
_symmetry.space_group_name_H-M   'P 1'
#
loop_
_entity.id
_entity.type
_entity.pdbx_description
1 polymer ?
#
loop_
_entity_poly.entity_id
_entity_poly.type
_entity_poly.pdbx_seq_one_letter_code
_entity_poly.pdbx_strand_id
1 'polypeptide(L)'
;GIFNLASVVTDHCFEDQTEEGFITAFTPKAYITRNLDLVSRELCPSLRHFVVFSTIACGRGNIGQEAYGMANSIAERICESRRKNGLPGLAIQWGPIIEVGTEVGNQSRAELLLGVGQQSMSSCLSRLDTFLLQPEPVVASTVISKKRKGTEAPTTLATAIKRALGITSLKTVSENATLSELGMDSLSFVEVKQILEKELDLFLTAREVREFTFHKLKELVPEANLHLPK
;
A
#
# COMPACT_ATOMS: atom_id res chain seq x y z
N GLY A 1 -12.46 -25.96 -0.64
CA GLY A 1 -11.55 -25.06 0.09
C GLY A 1 -12.20 -23.70 0.20
N ILE A 2 -11.85 -22.92 1.22
CA ILE A 2 -12.35 -21.55 1.41
C ILE A 2 -11.20 -20.60 1.05
N PHE A 3 -11.46 -19.60 0.22
CA PHE A 3 -10.51 -18.58 -0.20
C PHE A 3 -11.16 -17.20 -0.02
N ASN A 4 -10.75 -16.46 1.02
CA ASN A 4 -11.22 -15.09 1.23
C ASN A 4 -10.30 -14.09 0.53
N LEU A 5 -10.73 -13.63 -0.64
CA LEU A 5 -10.09 -12.58 -1.42
C LEU A 5 -10.79 -11.23 -1.27
N ALA A 6 -11.88 -11.15 -0.49
CA ALA A 6 -12.64 -9.94 -0.33
C ALA A 6 -11.81 -8.88 0.42
N SER A 7 -11.86 -7.65 -0.08
CA SER A 7 -11.20 -6.50 0.50
C SER A 7 -11.88 -5.23 0.02
N VAL A 8 -11.97 -4.26 0.92
CA VAL A 8 -12.27 -2.87 0.59
C VAL A 8 -11.12 -2.05 1.17
N VAL A 9 -10.59 -1.14 0.37
CA VAL A 9 -9.48 -0.26 0.74
C VAL A 9 -10.06 1.12 1.04
N THR A 10 -9.79 1.64 2.23
CA THR A 10 -10.25 2.95 2.72
C THR A 10 -9.03 3.79 3.09
N ASP A 11 -8.40 4.36 2.07
CA ASP A 11 -7.17 5.13 2.24
C ASP A 11 -7.48 6.51 2.82
N HIS A 12 -7.10 6.73 4.09
CA HIS A 12 -7.19 8.03 4.77
C HIS A 12 -6.04 8.17 5.74
N CYS A 13 -5.46 9.36 5.86
CA CYS A 13 -4.53 9.61 6.97
C CYS A 13 -5.20 9.30 8.30
N PHE A 14 -4.43 8.86 9.30
CA PHE A 14 -4.98 8.46 10.59
C PHE A 14 -5.90 9.51 11.23
N GLU A 15 -5.58 10.79 11.07
CA GLU A 15 -6.39 11.92 11.56
C GLU A 15 -7.78 12.03 10.90
N ASP A 16 -7.90 11.54 9.67
CA ASP A 16 -9.11 11.59 8.84
C ASP A 16 -9.89 10.26 8.87
N GLN A 17 -9.41 9.27 9.62
CA GLN A 17 -10.08 7.97 9.74
C GLN A 17 -11.37 8.09 10.59
N THR A 18 -12.39 7.35 10.19
CA THR A 18 -13.67 7.27 10.90
C THR A 18 -14.00 5.84 11.29
N GLU A 19 -14.84 5.67 12.32
CA GLU A 19 -15.33 4.34 12.72
C GLU A 19 -15.99 3.60 11.54
N GLU A 20 -16.77 4.31 10.71
CA GLU A 20 -17.38 3.75 9.51
C GLU A 20 -16.34 3.28 8.48
N GLY A 21 -15.23 4.02 8.33
CA GLY A 21 -14.09 3.61 7.49
C GLY A 21 -13.47 2.31 7.97
N PHE A 22 -13.30 2.15 9.29
CA PHE A 22 -12.84 0.91 9.89
C PHE A 22 -13.83 -0.24 9.68
N ILE A 23 -15.12 -0.03 9.95
CA ILE A 23 -16.16 -1.05 9.74
C ILE A 23 -16.18 -1.50 8.28
N THR A 24 -16.08 -0.56 7.34
CA THR A 24 -16.06 -0.82 5.91
C THR A 24 -14.88 -1.71 5.51
N ALA A 25 -13.66 -1.42 5.98
CA ALA A 25 -12.49 -2.25 5.72
C ALA A 25 -12.54 -3.62 6.43
N PHE A 26 -13.07 -3.65 7.65
CA PHE A 26 -13.12 -4.85 8.50
C PHE A 26 -14.13 -5.87 8.01
N THR A 27 -15.27 -5.41 7.51
CA THR A 27 -16.38 -6.27 7.08
C THR A 27 -15.94 -7.37 6.11
N PRO A 28 -15.34 -7.08 4.94
CA PRO A 28 -14.97 -8.09 3.97
C PRO A 28 -13.82 -9.00 4.43
N LYS A 29 -12.99 -8.52 5.36
CA LYS A 29 -11.75 -9.19 5.74
C LYS A 29 -11.80 -9.78 7.13
N ALA A 30 -11.80 -8.97 8.17
CA ALA A 30 -11.80 -9.43 9.55
C ALA A 30 -13.08 -10.19 9.90
N TYR A 31 -14.25 -9.58 9.67
CA TYR A 31 -15.53 -10.15 10.10
C TYR A 31 -15.94 -11.36 9.26
N ILE A 32 -15.82 -11.29 7.94
CA ILE A 32 -16.07 -12.45 7.08
C ILE A 32 -15.11 -13.59 7.40
N THR A 33 -13.80 -13.34 7.59
CA THR A 33 -12.86 -14.42 7.93
C THR A 33 -13.21 -15.08 9.27
N ARG A 34 -13.61 -14.28 10.27
CA ARG A 34 -14.10 -14.81 11.56
C ARG A 34 -15.34 -15.70 11.36
N ASN A 35 -16.30 -15.24 10.58
CA ASN A 35 -17.53 -16.00 10.32
C ASN A 35 -17.24 -17.29 9.55
N LEU A 36 -16.38 -17.24 8.54
CA LEU A 36 -15.92 -18.41 7.80
C LEU A 36 -15.19 -19.40 8.71
N ASP A 37 -14.37 -18.92 9.67
CA ASP A 37 -13.72 -19.78 10.66
C ASP A 37 -14.76 -20.53 11.49
N LEU A 38 -15.72 -19.81 12.09
CA LEU A 38 -16.78 -20.40 12.92
C LEU A 38 -17.61 -21.44 12.14
N VAL A 39 -18.15 -21.05 10.99
CA VAL A 39 -19.02 -21.92 10.19
C VAL A 39 -18.27 -23.13 9.65
N SER A 40 -17.02 -22.97 9.22
CA SER A 40 -16.24 -24.08 8.68
C SER A 40 -15.86 -25.14 9.71
N ARG A 41 -15.70 -24.76 10.99
CA ARG A 41 -15.43 -25.70 12.07
C ARG A 41 -16.59 -26.66 12.30
N GLU A 42 -17.82 -26.18 12.13
CA GLU A 42 -19.04 -26.97 12.34
C GLU A 42 -19.47 -27.73 11.08
N LEU A 43 -19.47 -27.05 9.93
CA LEU A 43 -20.11 -27.55 8.72
C LEU A 43 -19.13 -28.16 7.70
N CYS A 44 -17.81 -28.01 7.89
CA CYS A 44 -16.82 -28.42 6.90
C CYS A 44 -15.70 -29.31 7.50
N PRO A 45 -16.01 -30.50 8.05
CA PRO A 45 -15.03 -31.36 8.72
C PRO A 45 -13.91 -31.87 7.79
N SER A 46 -14.17 -31.92 6.48
CA SER A 46 -13.21 -32.35 5.45
C SER A 46 -12.49 -31.18 4.77
N LEU A 47 -12.54 -29.97 5.34
CA LEU A 47 -11.90 -28.79 4.75
C LEU A 47 -10.38 -28.99 4.65
N ARG A 48 -9.85 -28.85 3.44
CA ARG A 48 -8.41 -28.98 3.16
C ARG A 48 -7.67 -27.66 3.07
N HIS A 49 -8.37 -26.60 2.68
CA HIS A 49 -7.78 -25.27 2.48
C HIS A 49 -8.69 -24.21 3.09
N PHE A 50 -8.10 -23.35 3.91
CA PHE A 50 -8.69 -22.11 4.40
C PHE A 50 -7.63 -21.04 4.17
N VAL A 51 -7.82 -20.23 3.13
CA VAL A 51 -6.81 -19.30 2.62
C VAL A 51 -7.37 -17.90 2.64
N VAL A 52 -6.59 -16.94 3.12
CA VAL A 52 -6.91 -15.51 3.10
C VAL A 52 -5.81 -14.78 2.35
N PHE A 53 -6.19 -13.92 1.40
CA PHE A 53 -5.23 -13.04 0.74
C PHE A 53 -5.02 -11.81 1.61
N SER A 54 -3.90 -11.76 2.32
CA SER A 54 -3.45 -10.59 3.07
C SER A 54 -2.64 -9.65 2.17
N THR A 55 -2.07 -8.59 2.75
CA THR A 55 -1.22 -7.61 2.07
C THR A 55 0.06 -7.39 2.86
N ILE A 56 1.16 -7.08 2.16
CA ILE A 56 2.40 -6.62 2.81
C ILE A 56 2.21 -5.30 3.57
N ALA A 57 1.17 -4.52 3.27
CA ALA A 57 0.83 -3.31 4.02
C ALA A 57 0.49 -3.63 5.49
N CYS A 58 0.01 -4.83 5.78
CA CYS A 58 -0.19 -5.31 7.16
C CYS A 58 1.14 -5.56 7.86
N GLY A 59 2.08 -6.26 7.20
CA GLY A 59 3.36 -6.64 7.81
C GLY A 59 4.40 -5.52 7.88
N ARG A 60 4.33 -4.54 6.96
CA ARG A 60 5.32 -3.44 6.86
C ARG A 60 4.75 -2.05 7.09
N GLY A 61 3.42 -1.91 7.14
CA GLY A 61 2.76 -0.62 7.11
C GLY A 61 2.66 -0.04 5.70
N ASN A 62 1.58 0.69 5.45
CA ASN A 62 1.44 1.60 4.32
C ASN A 62 0.65 2.81 4.78
N ILE A 63 1.06 4.01 4.34
CA ILE A 63 0.45 5.26 4.79
C ILE A 63 -1.02 5.29 4.39
N GLY A 64 -1.86 5.64 5.36
CA GLY A 64 -3.29 5.79 5.15
C GLY A 64 -4.08 4.49 5.08
N GLN A 65 -3.39 3.35 5.24
CA GLN A 65 -3.99 2.02 5.14
C GLN A 65 -4.11 1.36 6.51
N GLU A 66 -4.27 2.11 7.59
CA GLU A 66 -4.30 1.58 8.95
C GLU A 66 -5.49 0.64 9.16
N ALA A 67 -6.69 1.06 8.76
CA ALA A 67 -7.90 0.23 8.81
C ALA A 67 -7.75 -1.04 7.96
N TYR A 68 -7.20 -0.90 6.75
CA TYR A 68 -6.96 -2.01 5.83
C TYR A 68 -5.92 -3.00 6.40
N GLY A 69 -4.78 -2.50 6.87
CA GLY A 69 -3.72 -3.29 7.49
C GLY A 69 -4.21 -4.03 8.73
N MET A 70 -4.97 -3.37 9.60
CA MET A 70 -5.55 -3.99 10.80
C MET A 70 -6.55 -5.10 10.46
N ALA A 71 -7.43 -4.88 9.46
CA ALA A 71 -8.38 -5.90 9.02
C ALA A 71 -7.68 -7.17 8.50
N ASN A 72 -6.59 -6.99 7.75
CA ASN A 72 -5.74 -8.07 7.27
C ASN A 72 -5.01 -8.78 8.43
N SER A 73 -4.45 -8.02 9.38
CA SER A 73 -3.77 -8.56 10.56
C SER A 73 -4.69 -9.46 11.39
N ILE A 74 -5.94 -9.05 11.62
CA ILE A 74 -6.94 -9.87 12.32
C ILE A 74 -7.14 -11.21 11.59
N ALA A 75 -7.25 -11.19 10.26
CA ALA A 75 -7.42 -12.40 9.47
C ALA A 75 -6.18 -13.33 9.53
N GLU A 76 -4.97 -12.77 9.58
CA GLU A 76 -3.73 -13.54 9.81
C GLU A 76 -3.74 -14.25 11.17
N ARG A 77 -4.12 -13.54 12.24
CA ARG A 77 -4.22 -14.13 13.60
C ARG A 77 -5.27 -15.25 13.65
N ILE A 78 -6.35 -15.15 12.86
CA ILE A 78 -7.33 -16.24 12.71
C ILE A 78 -6.69 -17.46 12.05
N CYS A 79 -5.92 -17.27 10.97
CA CYS A 79 -5.20 -18.38 10.31
C CYS A 79 -4.19 -19.07 11.24
N GLU A 80 -3.46 -18.30 12.05
CA GLU A 80 -2.56 -18.83 13.08
C GLU A 80 -3.31 -19.64 14.14
N SER A 81 -4.41 -19.10 14.65
CA SER A 81 -5.27 -19.79 15.62
C SER A 81 -5.84 -21.10 15.05
N ARG A 82 -6.25 -21.11 13.79
CA ARG A 82 -6.71 -22.33 13.10
C ARG A 82 -5.61 -23.38 13.04
N ARG A 83 -4.40 -23.00 12.60
CA ARG A 83 -3.24 -23.91 12.54
C ARG A 83 -2.87 -24.47 13.91
N LYS A 84 -2.88 -23.64 14.96
CA LYS A 84 -2.64 -24.07 16.35
C LYS A 84 -3.66 -25.12 16.82
N ASN A 85 -4.88 -25.08 16.28
CA ASN A 85 -5.96 -26.05 16.57
C ASN A 85 -5.98 -27.23 15.59
N GLY A 86 -4.94 -27.44 14.78
CA GLY A 86 -4.86 -28.54 13.80
C GLY A 86 -5.78 -28.37 12.58
N LEU A 87 -6.38 -27.19 12.40
CA LEU A 87 -7.23 -26.87 11.25
C LEU A 87 -6.40 -26.22 10.12
N PRO A 88 -6.81 -26.36 8.85
CA PRO A 88 -6.15 -25.64 7.77
C PRO A 88 -6.29 -24.13 7.99
N GLY A 89 -5.22 -23.37 7.75
CA GLY A 89 -5.19 -21.92 7.85
C GLY A 89 -3.94 -21.38 7.17
N LEU A 90 -4.13 -20.47 6.21
CA LEU A 90 -3.06 -19.83 5.46
C LEU A 90 -3.44 -18.38 5.16
N ALA A 91 -2.63 -17.42 5.57
CA ALA A 91 -2.71 -16.05 5.12
C ALA A 91 -1.49 -15.73 4.24
N ILE A 92 -1.71 -15.11 3.09
CA ILE A 92 -0.65 -14.76 2.14
C ILE A 92 -0.56 -13.24 2.04
N GLN A 93 0.51 -12.65 2.55
CA GLN A 93 0.81 -11.23 2.40
C GLN A 93 1.33 -10.95 0.99
N TRP A 94 0.44 -10.53 0.10
CA TRP A 94 0.82 -10.17 -1.27
C TRP A 94 1.38 -8.75 -1.35
N GLY A 95 2.42 -8.59 -2.16
CA GLY A 95 2.79 -7.29 -2.71
C GLY A 95 1.83 -6.82 -3.81
N PRO A 96 2.09 -5.66 -4.42
CA PRO A 96 1.33 -5.14 -5.56
C PRO A 96 1.24 -6.17 -6.69
N ILE A 97 0.03 -6.44 -7.18
CA ILE A 97 -0.24 -7.38 -8.27
C ILE A 97 -0.64 -6.60 -9.53
N ILE A 98 -0.10 -6.95 -10.70
CA ILE A 98 -0.48 -6.35 -11.99
C ILE A 98 -1.54 -7.17 -12.73
N GLU A 99 -2.08 -6.59 -13.81
CA GLU A 99 -3.00 -7.19 -14.78
C GLU A 99 -4.46 -7.28 -14.30
N VAL A 100 -4.71 -7.59 -13.02
CA VAL A 100 -6.05 -7.65 -12.42
C VAL A 100 -6.01 -7.28 -10.93
N GLY A 101 -7.12 -6.77 -10.36
CA GLY A 101 -7.24 -6.44 -8.94
C GLY A 101 -7.40 -4.94 -8.65
N THR A 102 -7.44 -4.57 -7.37
CA THR A 102 -7.73 -3.21 -6.89
C THR A 102 -6.64 -2.17 -7.21
N GLU A 103 -5.46 -2.61 -7.67
CA GLU A 103 -4.31 -1.73 -7.95
C GLU A 103 -4.00 -1.58 -9.45
N VAL A 104 -4.84 -2.12 -10.34
CA VAL A 104 -4.63 -1.98 -11.80
C VAL A 104 -4.76 -0.51 -12.22
N GLY A 105 -3.70 0.04 -12.82
CA GLY A 105 -3.68 1.43 -13.33
C GLY A 105 -3.12 2.46 -12.35
N ASN A 106 -3.06 2.14 -11.05
CA ASN A 106 -2.32 2.93 -10.07
C ASN A 106 -0.91 2.34 -9.98
N GLN A 107 0.11 3.02 -10.53
CA GLN A 107 1.48 2.68 -10.15
C GLN A 107 1.57 2.82 -8.63
N SER A 108 1.62 1.67 -7.95
CA SER A 108 1.29 1.58 -6.53
C SER A 108 2.17 2.54 -5.73
N ARG A 109 1.57 3.30 -4.82
CA ARG A 109 2.30 4.10 -3.82
C ARG A 109 3.41 3.26 -3.15
N ALA A 110 3.16 1.95 -3.00
CA ALA A 110 4.11 0.96 -2.51
C ALA A 110 5.42 0.85 -3.32
N GLU A 111 5.42 1.08 -4.64
CA GLU A 111 6.63 0.98 -5.45
C GLU A 111 7.61 2.15 -5.20
N LEU A 112 7.07 3.36 -5.00
CA LEU A 112 7.85 4.56 -4.72
C LEU A 112 8.40 4.55 -3.27
N LEU A 113 7.58 4.09 -2.33
CA LEU A 113 7.83 4.24 -0.89
C LEU A 113 8.46 3.01 -0.25
N LEU A 114 8.08 1.78 -0.63
CA LEU A 114 8.54 0.54 0.00
C LEU A 114 9.59 -0.23 -0.82
N GLY A 115 9.96 0.25 -2.03
CA GLY A 115 10.91 -0.43 -2.91
C GLY A 115 10.40 -1.77 -3.45
N VAL A 116 9.08 -1.94 -3.45
CA VAL A 116 8.40 -3.16 -3.84
C VAL A 116 7.95 -3.04 -5.30
N GLY A 117 8.41 -3.95 -6.14
CA GLY A 117 7.97 -4.06 -7.52
C GLY A 117 6.62 -4.77 -7.65
N GLN A 118 6.00 -4.56 -8.79
CA GLN A 118 4.77 -5.23 -9.18
C GLN A 118 4.99 -6.72 -9.52
N GLN A 119 4.09 -7.58 -9.06
CA GLN A 119 4.13 -9.03 -9.28
C GLN A 119 3.11 -9.47 -10.34
N SER A 120 3.56 -10.21 -11.36
CA SER A 120 2.67 -10.74 -12.42
C SER A 120 1.74 -11.84 -11.91
N MET A 121 0.59 -12.03 -12.57
CA MET A 121 -0.35 -13.09 -12.18
C MET A 121 0.27 -14.48 -12.30
N SER A 122 1.07 -14.73 -13.35
CA SER A 122 1.82 -15.98 -13.51
C SER A 122 2.78 -16.25 -12.34
N SER A 123 3.42 -15.20 -11.81
CA SER A 123 4.27 -15.30 -10.63
C SER A 123 3.44 -15.59 -9.37
N CYS A 124 2.32 -14.88 -9.18
CA CYS A 124 1.42 -15.09 -8.05
C CYS A 124 0.89 -16.53 -8.00
N LEU A 125 0.41 -17.07 -9.13
CA LEU A 125 -0.10 -18.45 -9.21
C LEU A 125 1.01 -19.47 -8.91
N SER A 126 2.22 -19.27 -9.44
CA SER A 126 3.36 -20.14 -9.12
C SER A 126 3.72 -20.12 -7.62
N ARG A 127 3.64 -18.94 -6.97
CA ARG A 127 3.86 -18.83 -5.53
C ARG A 127 2.73 -19.46 -4.72
N LEU A 128 1.49 -19.32 -5.17
CA LEU A 128 0.32 -19.92 -4.53
C LEU A 128 0.45 -21.44 -4.44
N ASP A 129 0.88 -22.11 -5.51
CA ASP A 129 1.14 -23.56 -5.50
C ASP A 129 2.15 -23.96 -4.42
N THR A 130 3.21 -23.16 -4.26
CA THR A 130 4.22 -23.40 -3.21
C THR A 130 3.63 -23.18 -1.82
N PHE A 131 2.86 -22.11 -1.63
CA PHE A 131 2.29 -21.74 -0.33
C PHE A 131 1.17 -22.67 0.14
N LEU A 132 0.46 -23.34 -0.77
CA LEU A 132 -0.56 -24.32 -0.42
C LEU A 132 0.03 -25.62 0.14
N LEU A 133 1.32 -25.89 -0.10
CA LEU A 133 1.99 -27.14 0.28
C LEU A 133 2.84 -27.05 1.56
N GLN A 134 2.92 -25.87 2.18
CA GLN A 134 3.81 -25.60 3.30
C GLN A 134 3.04 -25.47 4.64
N PRO A 135 3.69 -25.62 5.82
CA PRO A 135 3.02 -25.70 7.12
C PRO A 135 2.77 -24.35 7.81
N GLU A 136 3.45 -23.28 7.43
CA GLU A 136 3.36 -21.95 8.03
C GLU A 136 1.95 -21.35 7.85
N PRO A 137 1.41 -20.69 8.90
CA PRO A 137 0.11 -20.04 8.87
C PRO A 137 0.12 -18.72 8.08
N VAL A 138 1.25 -18.03 8.01
CA VAL A 138 1.39 -16.72 7.38
C VAL A 138 2.66 -16.70 6.55
N VAL A 139 2.53 -16.35 5.28
CA VAL A 139 3.63 -16.26 4.32
C VAL A 139 3.53 -14.97 3.53
N ALA A 140 4.63 -14.53 2.92
CA ALA A 140 4.66 -13.31 2.12
C ALA A 140 5.25 -13.56 0.74
N SER A 141 4.72 -12.87 -0.28
CA SER A 141 5.28 -12.83 -1.62
C SER A 141 5.28 -11.40 -2.13
N THR A 142 6.45 -10.94 -2.52
CA THR A 142 6.66 -9.59 -3.03
C THR A 142 7.82 -9.60 -4.02
N VAL A 143 7.74 -8.79 -5.07
CA VAL A 143 8.87 -8.57 -5.97
C VAL A 143 9.66 -7.39 -5.42
N ILE A 144 10.97 -7.52 -5.33
CA ILE A 144 11.83 -6.39 -4.94
C ILE A 144 12.13 -5.61 -6.20
N SER A 145 11.80 -4.31 -6.21
CA SER A 145 12.18 -3.44 -7.31
C SER A 145 13.69 -3.23 -7.25
N LYS A 146 14.42 -3.84 -8.19
CA LYS A 146 15.83 -3.48 -8.39
C LYS A 146 15.83 -2.07 -8.95
N LYS A 147 16.44 -1.10 -8.25
CA LYS A 147 16.80 0.21 -8.85
C LYS A 147 17.37 -0.09 -10.24
N ARG A 148 16.68 0.33 -11.31
CA ARG A 148 17.26 0.28 -12.65
C ARG A 148 18.49 1.19 -12.64
N LYS A 149 19.68 0.60 -12.51
CA LYS A 149 20.93 1.27 -12.86
C LYS A 149 20.90 1.47 -14.37
N GLY A 150 20.50 2.66 -14.80
CA GLY A 150 20.45 3.07 -16.20
C GLY A 150 19.06 2.94 -16.80
N THR A 151 18.72 3.94 -17.63
CA THR A 151 17.49 4.13 -18.42
C THR A 151 16.23 4.55 -17.65
N GLU A 152 16.30 5.70 -17.00
CA GLU A 152 15.41 6.86 -17.18
C GLU A 152 16.05 8.01 -16.36
N ALA A 153 15.90 9.26 -16.81
CA ALA A 153 16.50 10.42 -16.14
C ALA A 153 16.19 10.39 -14.63
N PRO A 154 17.07 10.88 -13.73
CA PRO A 154 16.73 11.00 -12.32
C PRO A 154 15.38 11.69 -12.26
N THR A 155 14.36 11.01 -11.70
CA THR A 155 13.08 11.63 -11.41
C THR A 155 13.43 12.80 -10.52
N THR A 156 13.51 13.97 -11.14
CA THR A 156 13.76 15.23 -10.46
C THR A 156 12.77 15.29 -9.31
N LEU A 157 13.18 15.79 -8.15
CA LEU A 157 12.27 15.93 -7.01
C LEU A 157 10.98 16.67 -7.44
N ALA A 158 11.11 17.59 -8.40
CA ALA A 158 9.99 18.21 -9.11
C ALA A 158 9.04 17.23 -9.82
N THR A 159 9.53 16.15 -10.45
CA THR A 159 8.70 15.10 -11.07
C THR A 159 8.04 14.19 -10.04
N ALA A 160 8.73 13.86 -8.94
CA ALA A 160 8.15 13.11 -7.83
C ALA A 160 7.05 13.91 -7.14
N ILE A 161 7.29 15.21 -6.91
CA ILE A 161 6.31 16.17 -6.39
C ILE A 161 5.15 16.33 -7.38
N LYS A 162 5.39 16.63 -8.68
CA LYS A 162 4.32 16.73 -9.70
C LYS A 162 3.38 15.53 -9.67
N ARG A 163 3.96 14.35 -9.51
CA ARG A 163 3.23 13.08 -9.49
C ARG A 163 2.44 12.88 -8.20
N ALA A 164 3.02 13.18 -7.04
CA ALA A 164 2.31 13.21 -5.77
C ALA A 164 1.18 14.27 -5.77
N LEU A 165 1.38 15.39 -6.48
CA LEU A 165 0.41 16.46 -6.65
C LEU A 165 -0.64 16.18 -7.73
N GLY A 166 -0.49 15.12 -8.55
CA GLY A 166 -1.36 14.89 -9.72
C GLY A 166 -1.30 16.00 -10.79
N ILE A 167 -0.29 16.88 -10.74
CA ILE A 167 -0.17 18.05 -11.63
C ILE A 167 0.60 17.67 -12.88
N THR A 168 -0.08 17.72 -14.03
CA THR A 168 0.50 17.44 -15.36
C THR A 168 1.40 18.57 -15.88
N SER A 169 1.25 19.79 -15.39
CA SER A 169 2.09 20.93 -15.79
C SER A 169 2.24 21.98 -14.67
N LEU A 170 3.48 22.30 -14.32
CA LEU A 170 3.82 23.36 -13.35
C LEU A 170 3.70 24.77 -13.92
N LYS A 171 3.37 24.92 -15.21
CA LYS A 171 3.30 26.24 -15.88
C LYS A 171 2.02 27.02 -15.52
N THR A 172 1.04 26.35 -14.93
CA THR A 172 -0.29 26.92 -14.59
C THR A 172 -0.50 27.11 -13.09
N VAL A 173 0.49 26.80 -12.27
CA VAL A 173 0.39 26.85 -10.80
C VAL A 173 1.01 28.15 -10.31
N SER A 174 0.27 28.94 -9.54
CA SER A 174 0.80 30.13 -8.87
C SER A 174 1.95 29.72 -7.95
N GLU A 175 3.13 30.35 -8.12
CA GLU A 175 4.32 29.99 -7.34
C GLU A 175 4.17 30.24 -5.83
N ASN A 176 3.26 31.14 -5.48
CA ASN A 176 2.97 31.54 -4.10
C ASN A 176 1.80 30.75 -3.49
N ALA A 177 1.10 29.95 -4.29
CA ALA A 177 0.05 29.10 -3.74
C ALA A 177 0.67 28.07 -2.80
N THR A 178 0.08 27.94 -1.62
CA THR A 178 0.43 26.87 -0.68
C THR A 178 -0.05 25.54 -1.22
N LEU A 179 0.62 24.47 -0.84
CA LEU A 179 0.20 23.11 -1.17
C LEU A 179 -1.25 22.81 -0.76
N SER A 180 -1.75 23.43 0.33
CA SER A 180 -3.15 23.31 0.77
C SER A 180 -4.15 24.01 -0.17
N GLU A 181 -3.77 25.13 -0.77
CA GLU A 181 -4.61 25.87 -1.73
C GLU A 181 -4.70 25.16 -3.09
N LEU A 182 -3.75 24.25 -3.37
CA LEU A 182 -3.75 23.42 -4.58
C LEU A 182 -4.68 22.20 -4.48
N GLY A 183 -5.47 22.09 -3.41
CA GLY A 183 -6.44 21.02 -3.24
C GLY A 183 -5.80 19.66 -2.96
N MET A 184 -4.58 19.64 -2.41
CA MET A 184 -3.94 18.41 -1.98
C MET A 184 -4.74 17.72 -0.87
N ASP A 185 -4.91 16.41 -1.00
CA ASP A 185 -5.43 15.58 0.08
C ASP A 185 -4.34 15.28 1.13
N SER A 186 -4.77 14.88 2.33
CA SER A 186 -3.89 14.57 3.45
C SER A 186 -2.83 13.52 3.12
N LEU A 187 -3.12 12.57 2.23
CA LEU A 187 -2.19 11.49 1.88
C LEU A 187 -1.08 11.97 0.96
N SER A 188 -1.42 12.80 -0.02
CA SER A 188 -0.47 13.43 -0.94
C SER A 188 0.53 14.30 -0.18
N PHE A 189 0.09 14.94 0.92
CA PHE A 189 1.00 15.67 1.83
C PHE A 189 2.03 14.76 2.49
N VAL A 190 1.60 13.62 3.01
CA VAL A 190 2.50 12.67 3.66
C VAL A 190 3.47 12.05 2.65
N GLU A 191 3.04 11.82 1.41
CA GLU A 191 3.92 11.35 0.34
C GLU A 191 5.00 12.37 -0.02
N VAL A 192 4.62 13.63 -0.23
CA VAL A 192 5.58 14.71 -0.49
C VAL A 192 6.56 14.82 0.68
N LYS A 193 6.07 14.79 1.92
CA LYS A 193 6.91 14.78 3.12
C LYS A 193 7.95 13.66 3.08
N GLN A 194 7.55 12.42 2.85
CA GLN A 194 8.48 11.28 2.85
C GLN A 194 9.47 11.30 1.69
N ILE A 195 9.07 11.82 0.53
CA ILE A 195 9.98 12.03 -0.59
C ILE A 195 11.06 13.06 -0.21
N LEU A 196 10.66 14.17 0.43
CA LEU A 196 11.60 15.19 0.90
C LEU A 196 12.54 14.65 1.98
N GLU A 197 12.02 13.88 2.95
CA GLU A 197 12.84 13.21 3.97
C GLU A 197 13.86 12.25 3.33
N LYS A 198 13.43 11.45 2.35
CA LYS A 198 14.27 10.41 1.74
C LYS A 198 15.33 10.97 0.79
N GLU A 199 14.99 11.98 -0.01
CA GLU A 199 15.88 12.50 -1.06
C GLU A 199 16.71 13.70 -0.60
N LEU A 200 16.23 14.46 0.41
CA LEU A 200 16.92 15.67 0.90
C LEU A 200 17.35 15.59 2.37
N ASP A 201 17.08 14.48 3.08
CA ASP A 201 17.36 14.33 4.53
C ASP A 201 16.69 15.43 5.39
N LEU A 202 15.55 15.95 4.90
CA LEU A 202 14.78 17.01 5.56
C LEU A 202 13.66 16.42 6.42
N PHE A 203 13.85 16.39 7.73
CA PHE A 203 12.82 15.98 8.69
C PHE A 203 11.80 17.10 8.90
N LEU A 204 10.66 17.01 8.24
CA LEU A 204 9.60 18.03 8.27
C LEU A 204 8.36 17.53 9.01
N THR A 205 7.65 18.41 9.69
CA THR A 205 6.32 18.12 10.23
C THR A 205 5.28 18.19 9.10
N ALA A 206 4.16 17.46 9.26
CA ALA A 206 3.07 17.53 8.28
C ALA A 206 2.52 18.96 8.11
N ARG A 207 2.54 19.75 9.19
CA ARG A 207 2.14 21.16 9.17
C ARG A 207 3.10 22.02 8.34
N GLU A 208 4.41 21.85 8.51
CA GLU A 208 5.40 22.57 7.72
C GLU A 208 5.22 22.28 6.23
N VAL A 209 5.01 21.01 5.86
CA VAL A 209 4.75 20.64 4.46
C VAL A 209 3.45 21.26 3.93
N ARG A 210 2.39 21.35 4.75
CA ARG A 210 1.13 22.01 4.35
C ARG A 210 1.29 23.49 4.03
N GLU A 211 2.18 24.17 4.75
CA GLU A 211 2.46 25.59 4.57
C GLU A 211 3.51 25.86 3.47
N PHE A 212 4.10 24.83 2.87
CA PHE A 212 5.06 25.02 1.78
C PHE A 212 4.37 25.58 0.54
N THR A 213 5.03 26.57 -0.05
CA THR A 213 4.67 27.10 -1.37
C THR A 213 5.45 26.35 -2.45
N PHE A 214 4.94 26.41 -3.68
CA PHE A 214 5.67 25.84 -4.81
C PHE A 214 7.04 26.50 -5.02
N HIS A 215 7.14 27.79 -4.72
CA HIS A 215 8.41 28.53 -4.70
C HIS A 215 9.42 27.93 -3.71
N LYS A 216 9.00 27.71 -2.46
CA LYS A 216 9.87 27.14 -1.42
C LYS A 216 10.31 25.71 -1.74
N LEU A 217 9.42 24.91 -2.34
CA LEU A 217 9.78 23.59 -2.85
C LEU A 217 10.84 23.67 -3.96
N LYS A 218 10.72 24.62 -4.91
CA LYS A 218 11.73 24.84 -5.95
C LYS A 218 13.09 25.22 -5.37
N GLU A 219 13.13 26.10 -4.36
CA GLU A 219 14.39 26.51 -3.72
C GLU A 219 15.09 25.36 -2.99
N LEU A 220 14.31 24.47 -2.39
CA LEU A 220 14.84 23.28 -1.69
C LEU A 220 15.35 22.20 -2.64
N VAL A 221 14.97 22.23 -3.92
CA VAL A 221 15.47 21.32 -4.96
C VAL A 221 16.65 22.00 -5.68
N PRO A 222 17.91 21.55 -5.51
CA PRO A 222 19.04 22.13 -6.24
C PRO A 222 18.80 22.04 -7.76
N GLU A 223 19.13 23.09 -8.53
CA GLU A 223 18.89 23.19 -9.98
C GLU A 223 19.39 21.99 -10.80
N ALA A 224 20.38 21.25 -10.28
CA ALA A 224 20.90 20.01 -10.88
C ALA A 224 19.84 18.88 -10.99
N ASN A 225 18.80 18.93 -10.17
CA ASN A 225 17.67 18.00 -10.16
C ASN A 225 16.39 18.66 -10.69
N LEU A 226 16.49 19.63 -11.61
CA LEU A 226 15.33 20.32 -12.19
C LEU A 226 15.36 20.35 -13.72
N HIS A 227 16.02 19.37 -14.35
CA HIS A 227 15.96 19.18 -15.81
C HIS A 227 14.52 19.00 -16.30
N LEU A 228 13.89 20.13 -16.58
CA LEU A 228 12.76 20.28 -17.46
C LEU A 228 13.30 20.06 -18.88
N PRO A 229 12.84 19.04 -19.62
CA PRO A 229 13.16 18.98 -21.04
C PRO A 229 12.66 20.29 -21.69
N LYS A 230 13.55 20.92 -22.44
CA LYS A 230 13.28 22.15 -23.20
C LYS A 230 12.15 21.95 -24.20
#